data_AF-A0A177CI91-F1
#
_entry.id   AF-A0A177CI91-F1
#
_cell.length_a   1.000
_cell.length_b   1.000
_cell.length_c   1.000
_cell.angle_alpha   90.00
_cell.angle_beta   90.00
_cell.angle_gamma   90.00
#
_symmetry.space_group_name_H-M   'P 1'
#
loop_
_entity.id
_entity.type
_entity.pdbx_description
1 polymer ?
#
loop_
_entity_poly.entity_id
_entity_poly.type
_entity_poly.pdbx_seq_one_letter_code
_entity_poly.pdbx_strand_id
1 'polypeptide(L)'
;MPDIDYLRKLCSRHPQMRLGFVVYRLTYENDYKWARFMDHLNTRTRLNLEKNGAGDLFPRIDWSVQEDPALEDADYDEVRKRFNRWVRDQSEDKEREPFSTRHLACVAVPMFHIDCVLKGPKPTQNDSLGYGWVALIRAEIEEDGEGCTQVGVSFLVPRAFSVLEIGWHAVDVGTQDVYAG
;
A
#
# COMPACT_ATOMS: atom_id res chain seq x y z
N MET A 1 9.10 -12.53 -13.37
CA MET A 1 7.68 -12.30 -13.01
C MET A 1 7.38 -10.89 -13.47
N PRO A 2 6.37 -10.66 -14.34
CA PRO A 2 6.20 -9.38 -15.04
C PRO A 2 6.24 -8.16 -14.12
N ASP A 3 5.63 -8.27 -12.94
CA ASP A 3 5.61 -7.23 -11.91
C ASP A 3 7.02 -6.87 -11.42
N ILE A 4 7.88 -7.85 -11.13
CA ILE A 4 9.25 -7.61 -10.64
C ILE A 4 10.14 -7.01 -11.74
N ASP A 5 10.02 -7.55 -12.96
CA ASP A 5 10.82 -7.08 -14.09
C ASP A 5 10.45 -5.62 -14.42
N TYR A 6 9.18 -5.27 -14.25
CA TYR A 6 8.70 -3.89 -14.31
C TYR A 6 9.33 -3.01 -13.23
N LEU A 7 9.24 -3.40 -11.95
CA LEU A 7 9.80 -2.60 -10.84
C LEU A 7 11.31 -2.40 -10.96
N ARG A 8 12.06 -3.42 -11.40
CA ARG A 8 13.51 -3.28 -11.65
C ARG A 8 13.81 -2.27 -12.75
N LYS A 9 13.07 -2.31 -13.87
CA LYS A 9 13.21 -1.33 -14.95
C LYS A 9 12.87 0.07 -14.46
N LEU A 10 11.83 0.21 -13.63
CA LEU A 10 11.44 1.49 -13.06
C LEU A 10 12.50 2.05 -12.11
N CYS A 11 13.02 1.24 -11.18
CA CYS A 11 14.12 1.62 -10.29
C CYS A 11 15.44 1.94 -11.03
N SER A 12 15.70 1.27 -12.16
CA SER A 12 16.89 1.54 -12.97
C SER A 12 16.79 2.88 -13.71
N ARG A 13 15.60 3.23 -14.21
CA ARG A 13 15.33 4.52 -14.85
C ARG A 13 15.29 5.68 -13.86
N HIS A 14 14.83 5.41 -12.64
CA HIS A 14 14.68 6.41 -11.59
C HIS A 14 15.37 5.94 -10.29
N PRO A 15 16.70 6.13 -10.17
CA PRO A 15 17.47 5.60 -9.03
C PRO A 15 17.01 6.08 -7.66
N GLN A 16 16.44 7.29 -7.60
CA GLN A 16 15.93 7.93 -6.38
C GLN A 16 14.51 7.46 -6.00
N MET A 17 13.84 6.73 -6.89
CA MET A 17 12.47 6.30 -6.67
C MET A 17 12.39 5.31 -5.50
N ARG A 18 11.36 5.51 -4.68
CA ARG A 18 10.97 4.63 -3.60
C ARG A 18 9.77 3.79 -4.01
N LEU A 19 9.77 2.52 -3.59
CA LEU A 19 8.67 1.58 -3.76
C LEU A 19 7.79 1.59 -2.51
N GLY A 20 6.53 1.17 -2.66
CA GLY A 20 5.57 1.13 -1.56
C GLY A 20 4.66 2.35 -1.50
N PHE A 21 3.66 2.28 -0.62
CA PHE A 21 2.60 3.27 -0.49
C PHE A 21 2.86 4.23 0.65
N VAL A 22 2.22 5.40 0.63
CA VAL A 22 2.08 6.25 1.82
C VAL A 22 1.05 5.61 2.75
N VAL A 23 1.41 5.37 4.01
CA VAL A 23 0.54 4.72 5.00
C VAL A 23 0.02 5.74 6.00
N TYR A 24 -1.30 5.89 6.11
CA TYR A 24 -1.97 6.74 7.09
C TYR A 24 -2.44 5.90 8.27
N ARG A 25 -1.90 6.20 9.46
CA ARG A 25 -2.35 5.63 10.73
C ARG A 25 -3.59 6.40 11.21
N LEU A 26 -4.70 5.70 11.38
CA LEU A 26 -5.99 6.30 11.78
C LEU A 26 -6.43 5.92 13.19
N THR A 27 -5.53 5.33 13.97
CA THR A 27 -5.81 4.93 15.34
C THR A 27 -4.59 5.02 16.24
N TYR A 28 -4.77 5.59 17.42
CA TYR A 28 -3.72 5.91 18.37
C TYR A 28 -3.96 5.32 19.76
N GLU A 29 -5.01 4.50 19.95
CA GLU A 29 -5.31 3.85 21.22
C GLU A 29 -4.23 2.84 21.67
N ASN A 30 -3.42 2.30 20.74
CA ASN A 30 -2.48 1.22 21.05
C ASN A 30 -1.25 1.21 20.13
N ASP A 31 -0.19 1.91 20.55
CA ASP A 31 1.10 1.94 19.84
C ASP A 31 1.76 0.57 19.72
N TYR A 32 1.53 -0.33 20.68
CA TYR A 32 2.10 -1.68 20.63
C TYR A 32 1.49 -2.51 19.49
N LYS A 33 0.16 -2.46 19.32
CA LYS A 33 -0.51 -3.09 18.18
C LYS A 33 -0.06 -2.47 16.86
N TRP A 34 0.06 -1.15 16.82
CA TRP A 34 0.56 -0.43 15.65
C TRP A 34 1.97 -0.88 15.25
N ALA A 35 2.91 -0.92 16.19
CA ALA A 35 4.28 -1.39 15.96
C ALA A 35 4.31 -2.83 15.42
N ARG A 36 3.47 -3.71 15.99
CA ARG A 36 3.33 -5.09 15.50
C ARG A 36 2.76 -5.18 14.08
N PHE A 37 1.80 -4.32 13.74
CA PHE A 37 1.27 -4.24 12.38
C PHE A 37 2.35 -3.79 11.39
N MET A 38 3.13 -2.75 11.73
CA MET A 38 4.21 -2.26 10.87
C MET A 38 5.33 -3.29 10.69
N ASP A 39 5.69 -4.03 11.75
CA ASP A 39 6.63 -5.16 11.66
C ASP A 39 6.08 -6.27 10.75
N HIS A 40 4.80 -6.59 10.87
CA HIS A 40 4.12 -7.60 10.05
C HIS A 40 4.12 -7.21 8.57
N LEU A 41 3.73 -5.98 8.26
CA LEU A 41 3.75 -5.40 6.91
C LEU A 41 5.16 -5.50 6.30
N ASN A 42 6.17 -4.98 7.00
CA ASN A 42 7.55 -4.98 6.52
C ASN A 42 8.09 -6.39 6.30
N THR A 43 7.92 -7.28 7.29
CA THR A 43 8.41 -8.66 7.22
C THR A 43 7.77 -9.40 6.05
N ARG A 44 6.46 -9.25 5.85
CA ARG A 44 5.75 -9.90 4.76
C ARG A 44 6.16 -9.37 3.40
N THR A 45 6.29 -8.04 3.24
CA THR A 45 6.80 -7.45 2.00
C THR A 45 8.21 -7.94 1.66
N ARG A 46 9.11 -7.99 2.64
CA ARG A 46 10.47 -8.53 2.46
C ARG A 46 10.44 -9.98 1.97
N LEU A 47 9.74 -10.84 2.68
CA LEU A 47 9.67 -12.28 2.36
C LEU A 47 9.02 -12.54 1.00
N ASN A 48 8.00 -11.75 0.62
CA ASN A 48 7.38 -11.86 -0.69
C ASN A 48 8.34 -11.44 -1.80
N LEU A 49 9.11 -10.37 -1.62
CA LEU A 49 10.14 -9.99 -2.58
C LEU A 49 11.23 -11.06 -2.69
N GLU A 50 11.74 -11.58 -1.57
CA GLU A 50 12.74 -12.65 -1.56
C GLU A 50 12.24 -13.93 -2.26
N LYS A 51 11.02 -14.39 -1.94
CA LYS A 51 10.39 -15.56 -2.57
C LYS A 51 10.25 -15.42 -4.08
N ASN A 52 10.04 -14.19 -4.56
CA ASN A 52 9.93 -13.87 -5.99
C ASN A 52 11.28 -13.56 -6.66
N GLY A 53 12.40 -13.80 -5.96
CA GLY A 53 13.75 -13.53 -6.47
C GLY A 53 14.04 -12.05 -6.64
N ALA A 54 13.39 -11.19 -5.86
CA ALA A 54 13.42 -9.73 -5.93
C ALA A 54 13.83 -9.06 -4.60
N GLY A 55 14.51 -9.79 -3.72
CA GLY A 55 14.95 -9.28 -2.42
C GLY A 55 15.86 -8.04 -2.53
N ASP A 56 16.54 -7.87 -3.67
CA ASP A 56 17.32 -6.67 -4.02
C ASP A 56 16.48 -5.38 -4.07
N LEU A 57 15.16 -5.48 -4.25
CA LEU A 57 14.25 -4.34 -4.24
C LEU A 57 13.80 -3.94 -2.84
N PHE A 58 13.98 -4.79 -1.82
CA PHE A 58 13.52 -4.48 -0.46
C PHE A 58 14.13 -3.19 0.12
N PRO A 59 15.43 -2.88 -0.08
CA PRO A 59 16.00 -1.59 0.34
C PRO A 59 15.37 -0.35 -0.33
N ARG A 60 14.57 -0.52 -1.39
CA ARG A 60 13.81 0.57 -2.04
C ARG A 60 12.43 0.78 -1.42
N ILE A 61 11.96 -0.14 -0.58
CA ILE A 61 10.67 0.00 0.11
C ILE A 61 10.74 1.16 1.10
N ASP A 62 9.75 2.02 1.04
CA ASP A 62 9.51 3.08 2.00
C ASP A 62 7.98 3.27 2.12
N TRP A 63 7.48 3.23 3.35
CA TRP A 63 6.05 3.35 3.64
C TRP A 63 5.61 4.80 3.90
N SER A 64 6.54 5.76 4.01
CA SER A 64 6.28 7.19 4.37
C SER A 64 5.08 7.33 5.31
N VAL A 65 5.21 6.70 6.47
CA VAL A 65 4.12 6.61 7.43
C VAL A 65 3.74 8.00 7.90
N GLN A 66 2.45 8.33 7.81
CA GLN A 66 1.85 9.55 8.31
C GLN A 66 1.24 9.26 9.68
N GLU A 67 1.91 9.72 10.74
CA GLU A 67 1.46 9.64 12.13
C GLU A 67 1.13 11.06 12.63
N ASP A 68 -0.17 11.37 12.64
CA ASP A 68 -0.75 12.63 13.13
C ASP A 68 -1.98 12.26 13.96
N PRO A 69 -1.98 12.47 15.29
CA PRO A 69 -3.14 12.17 16.14
C PRO A 69 -4.45 12.85 15.71
N ALA A 70 -4.39 13.92 14.92
CA ALA A 70 -5.59 14.53 14.32
C ALA A 70 -6.27 13.64 13.27
N LEU A 71 -5.67 12.50 12.91
CA LEU A 71 -6.22 11.48 12.00
C LEU A 71 -6.96 10.35 12.73
N GLU A 72 -7.05 10.36 14.07
CA GLU A 72 -7.88 9.39 14.79
C GLU A 72 -9.30 9.41 14.21
N ASP A 73 -9.79 8.23 13.83
CA ASP A 73 -11.13 8.02 13.25
C ASP A 73 -11.42 8.84 11.96
N ALA A 74 -10.39 9.35 11.28
CA ALA A 74 -10.57 10.04 10.00
C ALA A 74 -11.19 9.09 8.96
N ASP A 75 -12.17 9.60 8.21
CA ASP A 75 -12.75 8.85 7.10
C ASP A 75 -11.81 8.82 5.86
N TYR A 76 -12.17 7.99 4.89
CA TYR A 76 -11.36 7.84 3.68
C TYR A 76 -11.31 9.09 2.79
N ASP A 77 -12.29 9.99 2.91
CA ASP A 77 -12.28 11.25 2.15
C ASP A 77 -11.30 12.25 2.77
N GLU A 78 -11.22 12.32 4.11
CA GLU A 78 -10.21 13.10 4.80
C GLU A 78 -8.81 12.56 4.53
N VAL A 79 -8.61 11.23 4.57
CA VAL A 79 -7.34 10.61 4.17
C VAL A 79 -6.98 10.96 2.73
N ARG A 80 -7.94 10.89 1.80
CA ARG A 80 -7.72 11.26 0.40
C ARG A 80 -7.32 12.73 0.24
N LYS A 81 -7.95 13.65 0.98
CA LYS A 81 -7.57 15.07 0.98
C LYS A 81 -6.14 15.27 1.50
N ARG A 82 -5.79 14.60 2.61
CA ARG A 82 -4.43 14.62 3.18
C ARG A 82 -3.41 14.06 2.19
N PHE A 83 -3.74 12.96 1.53
CA PHE A 83 -2.88 12.36 0.52
C PHE A 83 -2.69 13.25 -0.70
N ASN A 84 -3.75 13.85 -1.23
CA ASN A 84 -3.61 14.80 -2.35
C ASN A 84 -2.76 16.02 -1.98
N ARG A 85 -2.84 16.50 -0.73
CA ARG A 85 -1.93 17.55 -0.24
C ARG A 85 -0.48 17.04 -0.21
N TRP A 86 -0.24 15.86 0.37
CA TRP A 86 1.09 15.26 0.38
C TRP A 86 1.67 15.12 -1.03
N VAL A 87 0.87 14.66 -2.01
CA VAL A 87 1.30 14.56 -3.42
C VAL A 87 1.68 15.92 -3.99
N ARG A 88 0.90 16.97 -3.72
CA ARG A 88 1.19 18.35 -4.17
C ARG A 88 2.48 18.88 -3.55
N ASP A 89 2.66 18.71 -2.25
CA ASP A 89 3.86 19.16 -1.53
C ASP A 89 5.12 18.46 -2.07
N GLN A 90 5.01 17.21 -2.54
CA GLN A 90 6.10 16.49 -3.20
C GLN A 90 6.39 16.98 -4.63
N SER A 91 5.41 17.59 -5.30
CA SER A 91 5.54 18.10 -6.68
C SER A 91 6.13 19.51 -6.77
N GLU A 92 6.09 20.28 -5.68
CA GLU A 92 6.72 21.61 -5.61
C GLU A 92 8.26 21.51 -5.52
N ASP A 93 8.81 20.32 -5.18
CA ASP A 93 10.18 19.92 -5.46
C ASP A 93 10.34 19.70 -6.97
N LYS A 94 10.65 20.78 -7.71
CA LYS A 94 10.78 20.86 -9.19
C LYS A 94 11.76 19.84 -9.84
N GLU A 95 12.47 19.04 -9.06
CA GLU A 95 13.38 17.98 -9.51
C GLU A 95 12.78 16.57 -9.44
N ARG A 96 11.56 16.40 -8.89
CA ARG A 96 10.90 15.08 -8.80
C ARG A 96 10.08 14.78 -10.06
N GLU A 97 10.41 13.63 -10.65
CA GLU A 97 9.75 13.06 -11.83
C GLU A 97 8.22 12.98 -11.67
N PRO A 98 7.46 13.25 -12.75
CA PRO A 98 6.02 13.21 -12.71
C PRO A 98 5.50 11.81 -12.33
N PHE A 99 4.54 11.79 -11.39
CA PHE A 99 3.60 10.69 -11.11
C PHE A 99 4.18 9.27 -11.01
N SER A 100 5.13 9.04 -10.11
CA SER A 100 5.43 7.65 -9.71
C SER A 100 4.16 6.96 -9.18
N THR A 101 4.05 5.63 -9.34
CA THR A 101 2.94 4.80 -8.82
C THR A 101 2.50 5.19 -7.41
N ARG A 102 3.45 5.60 -6.57
CA ARG A 102 3.26 6.03 -5.19
C ARG A 102 2.33 7.24 -5.01
N HIS A 103 2.15 8.06 -6.04
CA HIS A 103 1.24 9.21 -6.03
C HIS A 103 -0.18 8.85 -6.45
N LEU A 104 -0.42 7.63 -6.95
CA LEU A 104 -1.74 7.21 -7.45
C LEU A 104 -2.67 6.74 -6.34
N ALA A 105 -2.14 6.24 -5.23
CA ALA A 105 -2.91 5.75 -4.10
C ALA A 105 -2.12 5.74 -2.78
N CYS A 106 -2.84 5.69 -1.67
CA CYS A 106 -2.31 5.53 -0.32
C CYS A 106 -3.04 4.41 0.44
N VAL A 107 -2.47 4.01 1.58
CA VAL A 107 -3.05 3.00 2.46
C VAL A 107 -3.61 3.69 3.70
N ALA A 108 -4.86 3.41 4.06
CA ALA A 108 -5.48 3.82 5.31
C ALA A 108 -5.56 2.65 6.29
N VAL A 109 -5.20 2.88 7.56
CA VAL A 109 -5.16 1.84 8.59
C VAL A 109 -5.91 2.27 9.87
N PRO A 110 -7.24 2.14 9.90
CA PRO A 110 -8.01 2.13 11.15
C PRO A 110 -7.74 0.85 11.96
N MET A 111 -8.16 0.84 13.23
CA MET A 111 -7.94 -0.27 14.17
C MET A 111 -8.45 -1.62 13.64
N PHE A 112 -9.56 -1.63 12.91
CA PHE A 112 -10.11 -2.84 12.34
C PHE A 112 -9.11 -3.57 11.40
N HIS A 113 -8.33 -2.84 10.59
CA HIS A 113 -7.33 -3.45 9.70
C HIS A 113 -6.12 -3.97 10.47
N ILE A 114 -5.71 -3.28 11.54
CA ILE A 114 -4.65 -3.76 12.46
C ILE A 114 -5.07 -5.12 13.04
N ASP A 115 -6.28 -5.18 13.59
CA ASP A 115 -6.81 -6.40 14.18
C ASP A 115 -6.95 -7.53 13.15
N CYS A 116 -7.43 -7.22 11.95
CA CYS A 116 -7.56 -8.18 10.85
C CYS A 116 -6.21 -8.80 10.49
N VAL A 117 -5.18 -7.98 10.28
CA VAL A 117 -3.83 -8.43 9.92
C VAL A 117 -3.17 -9.24 11.04
N LEU A 118 -3.31 -8.79 12.30
CA LEU A 118 -2.69 -9.45 13.45
C LEU A 118 -3.39 -10.75 13.87
N LYS A 119 -4.68 -10.93 13.54
CA LYS A 119 -5.42 -12.20 13.73
C LYS A 119 -5.16 -13.20 12.59
N GLY A 120 -4.77 -12.71 11.42
CA GLY A 120 -4.45 -13.52 10.25
C GLY A 120 -3.14 -14.33 10.37
N PRO A 121 -2.68 -14.96 9.27
CA PRO A 121 -1.44 -15.72 9.26
C PRO A 121 -0.24 -14.86 9.65
N LYS A 122 0.63 -15.35 10.55
CA LYS A 122 1.89 -14.69 10.97
C LYS A 122 2.69 -14.24 9.75
N PRO A 123 3.52 -13.17 9.83
CA PRO A 123 4.10 -12.56 8.64
C PRO A 123 5.05 -13.51 7.86
N THR A 124 5.58 -14.53 8.53
CA THR A 124 6.42 -15.59 7.94
C THR A 124 5.66 -16.73 7.26
N GLN A 125 4.34 -16.79 7.43
CA GLN A 125 3.49 -17.82 6.82
C GLN A 125 3.00 -17.38 5.43
N ASN A 126 2.56 -18.32 4.61
CA ASN A 126 1.93 -17.98 3.34
C ASN A 126 0.51 -17.45 3.57
N ASP A 127 0.18 -16.30 2.97
CA ASP A 127 -1.16 -15.70 3.01
C ASP A 127 -1.58 -15.40 1.57
N SER A 128 -1.79 -16.47 0.80
CA SER A 128 -2.18 -16.43 -0.62
C SER A 128 -3.64 -16.06 -0.84
N LEU A 129 -4.43 -15.96 0.22
CA LEU A 129 -5.83 -15.54 0.18
C LEU A 129 -6.02 -14.10 0.68
N GLY A 130 -4.98 -13.45 1.19
CA GLY A 130 -5.04 -12.06 1.64
C GLY A 130 -5.91 -11.86 2.89
N TYR A 131 -5.87 -12.81 3.83
CA TYR A 131 -6.70 -12.76 5.04
C TYR A 131 -6.44 -11.52 5.90
N GLY A 132 -5.20 -11.01 5.90
CA GLY A 132 -4.89 -9.70 6.45
C GLY A 132 -4.88 -8.65 5.35
N TRP A 133 -5.79 -7.70 5.41
CA TRP A 133 -5.94 -6.67 4.37
C TRP A 133 -6.03 -5.26 4.96
N VAL A 134 -5.83 -4.28 4.09
CA VAL A 134 -5.88 -2.84 4.37
C VAL A 134 -6.72 -2.14 3.32
N ALA A 135 -7.15 -0.91 3.60
CA ALA A 135 -7.81 -0.06 2.61
C ALA A 135 -6.77 0.63 1.74
N LEU A 136 -6.87 0.45 0.43
CA LEU A 136 -6.16 1.24 -0.57
C LEU A 136 -7.10 2.34 -1.08
N ILE A 137 -6.64 3.58 -1.07
CA ILE A 137 -7.42 4.78 -1.41
C ILE A 137 -6.74 5.47 -2.60
N ARG A 138 -7.47 5.59 -3.72
CA ARG A 138 -7.01 6.29 -4.94
C ARG A 138 -6.81 7.79 -4.69
N ALA A 139 -5.90 8.47 -5.39
CA ALA A 139 -5.77 9.93 -5.27
C ALA A 139 -7.02 10.66 -5.80
N GLU A 140 -7.44 10.29 -7.01
CA GLU A 140 -8.54 10.90 -7.75
C GLU A 140 -9.69 9.91 -7.90
N ILE A 141 -10.93 10.38 -7.75
CA ILE A 141 -12.15 9.57 -7.97
C ILE A 141 -12.78 10.05 -9.28
N GLU A 142 -13.19 9.12 -10.13
CA GLU A 142 -14.05 9.43 -11.28
C GLU A 142 -15.49 9.65 -10.78
N GLU A 143 -16.29 10.47 -11.48
CA GLU A 143 -17.61 10.95 -10.97
C GLU A 143 -18.53 9.83 -10.43
N ASP A 144 -18.39 8.59 -10.92
CA ASP A 144 -19.21 7.43 -10.54
C ASP A 144 -18.41 6.22 -9.98
N GLY A 145 -17.12 6.38 -9.66
CA GLY A 145 -16.22 5.27 -9.31
C GLY A 145 -15.99 5.04 -7.81
N GLU A 146 -15.80 3.79 -7.39
CA GLU A 146 -15.32 3.47 -6.03
C GLU A 146 -13.86 3.92 -5.85
N GLY A 147 -13.64 4.93 -5.02
CA GLY A 147 -12.32 5.51 -4.76
C GLY A 147 -11.46 4.73 -3.76
N CYS A 148 -11.93 3.60 -3.23
CA CYS A 148 -11.21 2.76 -2.27
C CYS A 148 -11.50 1.28 -2.50
N THR A 149 -10.53 0.41 -2.23
CA THR A 149 -10.69 -1.05 -2.28
C THR A 149 -9.90 -1.72 -1.15
N GLN A 150 -10.13 -3.01 -0.91
CA GLN A 150 -9.40 -3.79 0.08
C GLN A 150 -8.27 -4.57 -0.61
N VAL A 151 -7.07 -4.48 -0.05
CA VAL A 151 -5.92 -5.20 -0.59
C VAL A 151 -5.25 -5.99 0.52
N GLY A 152 -5.09 -7.30 0.30
CA GLY A 152 -4.31 -8.15 1.18
C GLY A 152 -2.88 -7.61 1.31
N VAL A 153 -2.36 -7.56 2.53
CA VAL A 153 -1.01 -7.04 2.81
C VAL A 153 0.07 -7.79 2.01
N SER A 154 -0.15 -9.07 1.73
CA SER A 154 0.70 -9.89 0.84
C SER A 154 0.80 -9.36 -0.59
N PHE A 155 -0.22 -8.65 -1.06
CA PHE A 155 -0.36 -8.23 -2.46
C PHE A 155 0.02 -6.77 -2.68
N LEU A 156 0.20 -5.96 -1.63
CA LEU A 156 0.57 -4.55 -1.77
C LEU A 156 1.82 -4.36 -2.65
N VAL A 157 2.91 -5.07 -2.32
CA VAL A 157 4.15 -5.06 -3.10
C VAL A 157 4.62 -6.50 -3.29
N PRO A 158 4.95 -6.93 -4.53
CA PRO A 158 5.06 -6.11 -5.74
C PRO A 158 3.75 -5.88 -6.51
N ARG A 159 2.71 -6.69 -6.28
CA ARG A 159 1.60 -6.86 -7.22
C ARG A 159 0.71 -5.61 -7.39
N ALA A 160 0.09 -5.14 -6.31
CA ALA A 160 -0.81 -3.98 -6.38
C ALA A 160 -0.05 -2.73 -6.84
N PHE A 161 1.18 -2.55 -6.35
CA PHE A 161 2.04 -1.46 -6.79
C PHE A 161 2.35 -1.53 -8.30
N SER A 162 2.73 -2.68 -8.85
CA SER A 162 3.06 -2.76 -10.28
C SER A 162 1.86 -2.53 -11.21
N VAL A 163 0.66 -2.98 -10.81
CA VAL A 163 -0.53 -2.92 -11.68
C VAL A 163 -1.32 -1.62 -11.55
N LEU A 164 -1.08 -0.82 -10.51
CA LEU A 164 -1.81 0.43 -10.29
C LEU A 164 -1.61 1.46 -11.44
N GLU A 165 -0.47 1.42 -12.13
CA GLU A 165 -0.23 2.24 -13.33
C GLU A 165 -1.01 1.78 -14.56
N ILE A 166 -1.41 0.50 -14.61
CA ILE A 166 -2.29 -0.03 -15.65
C ILE A 166 -3.73 0.46 -15.41
N GLY A 167 -4.10 0.60 -14.14
CA GLY A 167 -5.34 1.23 -13.71
C GLY A 167 -5.89 0.63 -12.42
N TRP A 168 -6.82 1.36 -11.80
CA TRP A 168 -7.45 0.96 -10.54
C TRP A 168 -8.15 -0.42 -10.62
N HIS A 169 -8.79 -0.70 -11.76
CA HIS A 169 -9.45 -1.98 -12.05
C HIS A 169 -8.51 -3.19 -12.01
N ALA A 170 -7.19 -3.00 -12.19
CA ALA A 170 -6.22 -4.09 -12.15
C ALA A 170 -5.78 -4.46 -10.72
N VAL A 171 -6.06 -3.58 -9.75
CA VAL A 171 -5.76 -3.79 -8.32
C VAL A 171 -6.89 -4.53 -7.61
N ASP A 172 -8.12 -4.37 -8.09
CA ASP A 172 -9.31 -5.02 -7.54
C ASP A 172 -9.30 -6.53 -7.87
N VAL A 173 -8.65 -7.31 -7.03
CA VAL A 173 -8.55 -8.79 -7.14
C VAL A 173 -9.03 -9.51 -5.88
N GLY A 174 -9.88 -8.89 -5.09
CA GLY A 174 -10.50 -9.56 -3.95
C GLY A 174 -11.70 -8.76 -3.49
N THR A 175 -12.88 -9.02 -4.03
CA THR A 175 -13.83 -9.88 -3.30
C THR A 175 -14.82 -10.69 -4.15
N GLN A 176 -14.75 -10.75 -5.49
CA GLN A 176 -15.85 -11.37 -6.28
C GLN A 176 -15.65 -12.77 -6.90
N ASP A 177 -14.45 -13.36 -6.94
CA ASP A 177 -14.27 -14.68 -7.60
C ASP A 177 -14.09 -15.89 -6.66
N VAL A 178 -14.37 -15.76 -5.35
CA VAL A 178 -14.30 -16.89 -4.39
C VAL A 178 -15.67 -17.29 -3.81
N TYR A 179 -16.77 -16.72 -4.32
CA TYR A 179 -18.14 -17.18 -4.05
C TYR A 179 -18.93 -17.55 -5.31
N ALA A 180 -18.25 -18.12 -6.30
CA ALA A 180 -18.91 -18.93 -7.35
C ALA A 180 -18.51 -20.40 -7.16
N GLY A 181 -19.10 -21.01 -6.13
CA GLY A 181 -19.31 -22.46 -6.05
C GLY A 181 -20.69 -22.79 -6.56
#